data_AF-A0A7J7QP98-F1
#
_entry.id   AF-A0A7J7QP98-F1
#
_cell.length_a   1.000
_cell.length_b   1.000
_cell.length_c   1.000
_cell.angle_alpha   90.00
_cell.angle_beta   90.00
_cell.angle_gamma   90.00
#
_symmetry.space_group_name_H-M   'P 1'
#
loop_
_entity.id
_entity.type
_entity.pdbx_description
1 polymer ?
#
loop_
_entity_poly.entity_id
_entity_poly.type
_entity_poly.pdbx_seq_one_letter_code
_entity_poly.pdbx_strand_id
1 'polypeptide(L)'
;MLQTRQLRPQSSAKTSTNGYSFVSCRISTARQGGSRSSASNSLTTRASPSSLARSPICCKAASTVDTDVRLPNKLIGAARSHQTDVVIIGSGIGGLCCGALLAKYGVKVTVVESHSIPGGAAHTWERGGYHFESGPSLYSGMNARGKDANPLAHVLQAIGEPLKCVQYNTWNVLVPEGQFLTRIGNDNFLGVLSQIRGAGSPAMAEWRRLQEVMRPLAKAAVLLPPVAFRYDPGVLLSAIGRYLPALATGGTDAMKLTGPFSKVLDGVISDSFIRNWLDLLSFLLSGLPANGTIAAEVAFMFNEWYRPDCMLDFPIGGSQAMVQALIRGLEKRGGRLLLNSHVERILLDSNGRATGVALRGGGSIKARKAVVSNASVWDTVRLLPPDLPAAQAAVSTFNREAQETPNCPSFMHLHIGFDRTGLPDDLELHHIIVNDWSRGVDAEQNVVLISIPSVKDPSMAPAGKHCLHAYLPATEPYHLWKGLDRKSPEYAKLKEERSQVLWKGVEKIIPDIRSRAEMSFVGTPLTHERYLRRARGSYGPAFKAGEALFPGESSRIFYLFQYFHQLAEGHEGSPGVS
;
A
#
# COMPACT_ATOMS: atom_id res chain seq x y z
N MET A 1 18.47 65.82 -16.68
CA MET A 1 19.20 65.48 -17.92
C MET A 1 18.37 64.45 -18.68
N LEU A 2 18.03 64.80 -19.93
CA LEU A 2 17.79 63.99 -21.15
C LEU A 2 17.49 62.47 -20.96
N GLN A 3 16.59 61.79 -21.67
CA GLN A 3 15.68 62.11 -22.78
C GLN A 3 14.75 60.90 -22.96
N THR A 4 13.47 61.18 -23.21
CA THR A 4 12.50 60.48 -24.09
C THR A 4 12.96 59.26 -24.91
N ARG A 5 12.15 58.18 -24.96
CA ARG A 5 11.19 57.87 -26.06
C ARG A 5 10.57 56.47 -25.92
N GLN A 6 9.23 56.43 -25.87
CA GLN A 6 8.42 55.32 -26.38
C GLN A 6 8.51 55.28 -27.92
N LEU A 7 8.29 54.11 -28.52
CA LEU A 7 7.47 53.88 -29.73
C LEU A 7 7.32 52.35 -29.99
N ARG A 8 6.06 51.91 -30.20
CA ARG A 8 5.65 50.65 -30.88
C ARG A 8 5.76 50.84 -32.42
N PRO A 9 5.25 49.94 -33.31
CA PRO A 9 5.26 48.46 -33.42
C PRO A 9 5.76 48.00 -34.83
N GLN A 10 5.86 46.69 -35.13
CA GLN A 10 5.39 46.14 -36.42
C GLN A 10 5.36 44.59 -36.48
N SER A 11 4.42 44.11 -37.30
CA SER A 11 4.00 42.73 -37.59
C SER A 11 4.86 42.00 -38.62
N SER A 12 4.91 40.67 -38.56
CA SER A 12 4.67 39.81 -39.74
C SER A 12 4.48 38.35 -39.36
N ALA A 13 3.44 37.74 -39.92
CA ALA A 13 3.06 36.34 -39.79
C ALA A 13 3.99 35.37 -40.54
N LYS A 14 4.01 34.09 -40.11
CA LYS A 14 3.97 32.92 -41.00
C LYS A 14 3.56 31.66 -40.24
N THR A 15 2.44 31.11 -40.69
CA THR A 15 1.83 29.81 -40.41
C THR A 15 2.59 28.66 -41.09
N SER A 16 2.67 27.49 -40.45
CA SER A 16 2.68 26.20 -41.15
C SER A 16 1.90 25.15 -40.35
N THR A 17 0.71 24.88 -40.86
CA THR A 17 -0.15 23.72 -40.55
C THR A 17 0.41 22.45 -41.21
N ASN A 18 0.29 21.30 -40.52
CA ASN A 18 0.06 20.01 -41.17
C ASN A 18 -0.94 19.25 -40.30
N GLY A 19 -2.09 18.94 -40.87
CA GLY A 19 -3.16 18.17 -40.25
C GLY A 19 -3.21 16.74 -40.78
N TYR A 20 -3.91 15.89 -40.02
CA TYR A 20 -4.74 14.81 -40.55
C TYR A 20 -5.98 14.68 -39.64
N SER A 21 -7.17 14.75 -40.27
CA SER A 21 -8.51 14.44 -39.74
C SER A 21 -8.78 12.93 -39.91
N PHE A 22 -9.81 12.22 -39.41
CA PHE A 22 -11.22 12.40 -38.96
C PHE A 22 -11.49 11.24 -37.96
N VAL A 23 -12.51 11.17 -37.09
CA VAL A 23 -13.97 11.12 -37.32
C VAL A 23 -14.68 11.44 -35.98
N SER A 24 -15.61 12.39 -36.00
CA SER A 24 -16.55 12.69 -34.91
C SER A 24 -17.97 12.39 -35.40
N CYS A 25 -18.72 11.60 -34.63
CA CYS A 25 -20.13 11.32 -34.89
C CYS A 25 -21.02 12.23 -34.03
N ARG A 26 -21.88 13.00 -34.70
CA ARG A 26 -22.90 13.90 -34.14
C ARG A 26 -24.05 13.12 -33.51
N ILE A 27 -24.62 13.64 -32.43
CA ILE A 27 -26.07 13.50 -32.15
C ILE A 27 -26.63 14.87 -31.77
N SER A 28 -27.83 15.11 -32.27
CA SER A 28 -28.49 16.38 -32.50
C SER A 28 -29.14 16.99 -31.25
N THR A 29 -29.24 18.31 -31.27
CA THR A 29 -30.05 19.15 -30.39
C THR A 29 -31.54 19.04 -30.73
N ALA A 30 -32.40 19.02 -29.71
CA ALA A 30 -33.80 19.38 -29.82
C ALA A 30 -34.19 20.36 -28.70
N ARG A 31 -34.56 21.58 -29.11
CA ARG A 31 -35.24 22.61 -28.31
C ARG A 31 -36.75 22.44 -28.48
N GLN A 32 -37.50 22.50 -27.38
CA GLN A 32 -38.82 23.16 -27.24
C GLN A 32 -38.88 23.57 -25.75
N GLY A 33 -39.21 24.79 -25.34
CA GLY A 33 -40.38 25.60 -25.69
C GLY A 33 -41.23 25.67 -24.42
N GLY A 34 -41.21 26.81 -23.72
CA GLY A 34 -41.69 26.94 -22.33
C GLY A 34 -43.20 27.13 -22.15
N SER A 35 -43.62 27.16 -20.89
CA SER A 35 -44.52 28.20 -20.35
C SER A 35 -44.59 28.12 -18.82
N ARG A 36 -44.71 29.29 -18.19
CA ARG A 36 -44.99 29.50 -16.76
C ARG A 36 -46.51 29.54 -16.56
N SER A 37 -47.02 28.99 -15.47
CA SER A 37 -48.01 29.71 -14.65
C SER A 37 -48.11 29.12 -13.24
N SER A 38 -48.15 30.04 -12.29
CA SER A 38 -48.41 29.93 -10.86
C SER A 38 -49.86 29.55 -10.52
N ALA A 39 -50.04 28.99 -9.31
CA ALA A 39 -50.96 29.45 -8.25
C ALA A 39 -51.80 28.35 -7.58
N SER A 40 -51.46 28.13 -6.29
CA SER A 40 -52.31 28.14 -5.10
C SER A 40 -53.51 27.18 -4.91
N ASN A 41 -53.59 26.73 -3.65
CA ASN A 41 -54.75 26.39 -2.81
C ASN A 41 -55.16 24.91 -2.64
N SER A 42 -54.65 24.37 -1.53
CA SER A 42 -55.37 23.95 -0.30
C SER A 42 -56.57 23.00 -0.36
N LEU A 43 -56.56 22.12 0.67
CA LEU A 43 -57.65 21.43 1.38
C LEU A 43 -57.93 19.96 1.02
N THR A 44 -57.38 19.11 1.91
CA THR A 44 -58.04 18.03 2.66
C THR A 44 -59.15 17.23 1.98
N THR A 45 -58.97 15.91 1.89
CA THR A 45 -59.83 14.91 2.57
C THR A 45 -59.28 13.49 2.39
N ARG A 46 -59.41 12.68 3.46
CA ARG A 46 -59.12 11.24 3.50
C ARG A 46 -60.16 10.46 2.67
N ALA A 47 -59.71 9.50 1.87
CA ALA A 47 -60.34 8.18 1.70
C ALA A 47 -59.46 7.27 0.83
N SER A 48 -59.04 6.13 1.40
CA SER A 48 -58.77 4.88 0.65
C SER A 48 -60.07 4.04 0.68
N PRO A 49 -60.32 3.00 -0.14
CA PRO A 49 -59.35 2.19 -0.89
C PRO A 49 -59.82 1.72 -2.30
N SER A 50 -59.01 0.84 -2.90
CA SER A 50 -59.30 -0.13 -3.99
C SER A 50 -58.69 0.13 -5.38
N SER A 51 -57.59 -0.59 -5.58
CA SER A 51 -57.16 -1.32 -6.78
C SER A 51 -57.75 -0.94 -8.13
N LEU A 52 -56.89 -0.39 -9.01
CA LEU A 52 -56.89 -0.73 -10.43
C LEU A 52 -55.45 -0.63 -10.94
N ALA A 53 -54.96 -1.78 -11.40
CA ALA A 53 -53.65 -1.96 -11.99
C ALA A 53 -53.47 -1.12 -13.26
N ARG A 54 -52.31 -0.47 -13.41
CA ARG A 54 -51.67 -0.16 -14.69
C ARG A 54 -50.19 0.16 -14.44
N SER A 55 -49.33 -0.66 -15.03
CA SER A 55 -47.87 -0.65 -14.96
C SER A 55 -47.24 0.66 -15.43
N PRO A 56 -46.09 1.07 -14.86
CA PRO A 56 -45.12 1.89 -15.56
C PRO A 56 -43.85 1.08 -15.87
N ILE A 57 -43.69 0.82 -17.16
CA ILE A 57 -42.46 0.91 -17.96
C ILE A 57 -41.17 0.84 -17.13
N CYS A 58 -40.63 -0.37 -17.05
CA CYS A 58 -39.28 -0.67 -16.59
C CYS A 58 -38.25 -0.03 -17.53
N CYS A 59 -37.49 0.94 -17.02
CA CYS A 59 -36.24 1.38 -17.63
C CYS A 59 -35.26 0.20 -17.58
N LYS A 60 -35.04 -0.44 -18.74
CA LYS A 60 -34.02 -1.48 -18.94
C LYS A 60 -32.63 -0.86 -18.69
N ALA A 61 -32.06 -1.16 -17.53
CA ALA A 61 -30.62 -1.07 -17.33
C ALA A 61 -29.93 -2.16 -18.15
N ALA A 62 -28.77 -1.81 -18.70
CA ALA A 62 -28.01 -2.57 -19.67
C ALA A 62 -27.60 -3.98 -19.16
N SER A 63 -27.65 -4.91 -20.12
CA SER A 63 -27.17 -6.29 -20.13
C SER A 63 -26.21 -6.71 -19.01
N THR A 64 -26.71 -7.62 -18.18
CA THR A 64 -25.93 -8.58 -17.40
C THR A 64 -25.07 -9.43 -18.33
N VAL A 65 -23.76 -9.23 -18.32
CA VAL A 65 -22.82 -10.25 -18.78
C VAL A 65 -22.75 -11.28 -17.65
N ASP A 66 -23.21 -12.48 -17.98
CA ASP A 66 -23.22 -13.66 -17.14
C ASP A 66 -21.77 -14.09 -16.85
N THR A 67 -21.18 -13.60 -15.75
CA THR A 67 -19.88 -14.07 -15.25
C THR A 67 -20.09 -15.08 -14.15
N ASP A 68 -20.64 -16.25 -14.49
CA ASP A 68 -20.72 -17.39 -13.59
C ASP A 68 -19.58 -18.38 -13.87
N VAL A 69 -18.37 -18.00 -13.45
CA VAL A 69 -17.27 -18.94 -13.19
C VAL A 69 -16.66 -18.61 -11.82
N ARG A 70 -17.50 -18.49 -10.79
CA ARG A 70 -17.04 -18.74 -9.43
C ARG A 70 -17.38 -20.18 -9.12
N LEU A 71 -16.36 -21.05 -9.06
CA LEU A 71 -16.54 -22.33 -8.38
C LEU A 71 -17.15 -22.02 -6.99
N PRO A 72 -18.26 -22.67 -6.61
CA PRO A 72 -18.86 -22.38 -5.32
C PRO A 72 -17.80 -22.56 -4.23
N ASN A 73 -17.74 -21.63 -3.29
CA ASN A 73 -16.92 -21.65 -2.06
C ASN A 73 -17.14 -22.90 -1.17
N LYS A 74 -17.80 -23.95 -1.67
CA LYS A 74 -18.28 -25.15 -0.98
C LYS A 74 -17.61 -26.46 -1.41
N LEU A 75 -16.41 -26.44 -1.99
CA LEU A 75 -15.61 -27.69 -2.03
C LEU A 75 -15.02 -27.91 -0.64
N ILE A 76 -15.25 -29.07 -0.02
CA ILE A 76 -14.76 -29.45 1.31
C ILE A 76 -13.90 -30.72 1.18
N GLY A 77 -12.81 -30.81 1.93
CA GLY A 77 -11.98 -32.02 2.03
C GLY A 77 -11.29 -32.41 0.71
N ALA A 78 -11.31 -33.71 0.37
CA ALA A 78 -10.63 -34.28 -0.80
C ALA A 78 -11.03 -33.63 -2.14
N ALA A 79 -12.21 -33.00 -2.22
CA ALA A 79 -12.68 -32.27 -3.39
C ALA A 79 -11.88 -30.97 -3.69
N ARG A 80 -11.02 -30.52 -2.77
CA ARG A 80 -10.05 -29.43 -3.02
C ARG A 80 -8.73 -29.93 -3.62
N SER A 81 -8.53 -31.25 -3.69
CA SER A 81 -7.29 -31.81 -4.22
C SER A 81 -7.21 -31.65 -5.73
N HIS A 82 -6.16 -31.02 -6.22
CA HIS A 82 -5.90 -30.89 -7.65
C HIS A 82 -4.41 -30.61 -7.90
N GLN A 83 -4.04 -30.54 -9.17
CA GLN A 83 -2.69 -30.23 -9.60
C GLN A 83 -2.62 -28.89 -10.34
N THR A 84 -1.61 -28.10 -10.04
CA THR A 84 -1.31 -26.80 -10.65
C THR A 84 0.18 -26.73 -11.04
N ASP A 85 0.60 -25.73 -11.81
CA ASP A 85 2.04 -25.52 -12.03
C ASP A 85 2.67 -24.87 -10.80
N VAL A 86 2.04 -23.80 -10.32
CA VAL A 86 2.49 -23.05 -9.15
C VAL A 86 1.34 -22.92 -8.15
N VAL A 87 1.63 -23.17 -6.87
CA VAL A 87 0.71 -22.86 -5.77
C VAL A 87 1.29 -21.72 -4.92
N ILE A 88 0.48 -20.71 -4.63
CA ILE A 88 0.88 -19.52 -3.87
C ILE A 88 0.13 -19.50 -2.54
N ILE A 89 0.86 -19.46 -1.43
CA ILE A 89 0.33 -19.42 -0.07
C ILE A 89 0.13 -17.96 0.33
N GLY A 90 -1.12 -17.55 0.54
CA GLY A 90 -1.50 -16.21 0.98
C GLY A 90 -1.88 -15.28 -0.17
N SER A 91 -3.02 -14.59 -0.03
CA SER A 91 -3.57 -13.65 -1.00
C SER A 91 -3.30 -12.18 -0.65
N GLY A 92 -2.23 -11.90 0.11
CA GLY A 92 -1.70 -10.54 0.21
C GLY A 92 -1.29 -9.98 -1.16
N ILE A 93 -1.06 -8.67 -1.24
CA ILE A 93 -0.74 -7.98 -2.51
C ILE A 93 0.39 -8.65 -3.27
N GLY A 94 1.48 -9.05 -2.60
CA GLY A 94 2.59 -9.78 -3.23
C GLY A 94 2.15 -11.09 -3.91
N GLY A 95 1.38 -11.92 -3.22
CA GLY A 95 0.88 -13.21 -3.71
C GLY A 95 -0.12 -13.05 -4.86
N LEU A 96 -1.01 -12.05 -4.79
CA LEU A 96 -1.95 -11.76 -5.88
C LEU A 96 -1.24 -11.18 -7.11
N CYS A 97 -0.26 -10.28 -6.94
CA CYS A 97 0.58 -9.80 -8.04
C CYS A 97 1.34 -10.94 -8.71
N CYS A 98 2.02 -11.78 -7.92
CA CYS A 98 2.74 -12.96 -8.41
C CYS A 98 1.80 -13.88 -9.20
N GLY A 99 0.64 -14.21 -8.62
CA GLY A 99 -0.32 -15.10 -9.26
C GLY A 99 -0.89 -14.53 -10.55
N ALA A 100 -1.28 -13.26 -10.56
CA ALA A 100 -1.85 -12.62 -11.74
C ALA A 100 -0.83 -12.50 -12.89
N LEU A 101 0.43 -12.18 -12.58
CA LEU A 101 1.49 -12.14 -13.58
C LEU A 101 1.83 -13.54 -14.11
N LEU A 102 2.00 -14.54 -13.24
CA LEU A 102 2.25 -15.92 -13.67
C LEU A 102 1.11 -16.44 -14.56
N ALA A 103 -0.15 -16.19 -14.20
CA ALA A 103 -1.31 -16.55 -15.00
C ALA A 103 -1.32 -15.82 -16.35
N LYS A 104 -0.95 -14.53 -16.39
CA LYS A 104 -0.76 -13.78 -17.64
C LYS A 104 0.28 -14.44 -18.57
N TYR A 105 1.33 -15.05 -18.02
CA TYR A 105 2.34 -15.80 -18.77
C TYR A 105 1.95 -17.27 -19.04
N GLY A 106 0.68 -17.63 -18.85
CA GLY A 106 0.16 -18.97 -19.18
C GLY A 106 0.51 -20.06 -18.17
N VAL A 107 1.05 -19.70 -17.00
CA VAL A 107 1.32 -20.66 -15.92
C VAL A 107 0.00 -20.98 -15.22
N LYS A 108 -0.29 -22.27 -14.97
CA LYS A 108 -1.46 -22.64 -14.16
C LYS A 108 -1.15 -22.34 -12.70
N VAL A 109 -1.89 -21.40 -12.10
CA VAL A 109 -1.65 -20.92 -10.73
C VAL A 109 -2.86 -21.13 -9.85
N THR A 110 -2.62 -21.54 -8.61
CA THR A 110 -3.62 -21.52 -7.55
C THR A 110 -3.09 -20.73 -6.36
N VAL A 111 -3.76 -19.64 -6.01
CA VAL A 111 -3.53 -18.86 -4.78
C VAL A 111 -4.44 -19.43 -3.69
N VAL A 112 -3.89 -19.74 -2.52
CA VAL A 112 -4.65 -20.24 -1.37
C VAL A 112 -4.60 -19.24 -0.23
N GLU A 113 -5.76 -18.89 0.32
CA GLU A 113 -5.91 -17.93 1.40
C GLU A 113 -6.57 -18.60 2.59
N SER A 114 -5.99 -18.42 3.77
CA SER A 114 -6.55 -18.96 5.00
C SER A 114 -7.83 -18.25 5.42
N HIS A 115 -7.93 -16.95 5.16
CA HIS A 115 -9.05 -16.12 5.54
C HIS A 115 -10.23 -16.27 4.56
N SER A 116 -11.41 -15.79 4.98
CA SER A 116 -12.60 -15.72 4.14
C SER A 116 -12.62 -14.51 3.20
N ILE A 117 -11.63 -13.62 3.33
CA ILE A 117 -11.50 -12.35 2.61
C ILE A 117 -10.05 -12.25 2.12
N PRO A 118 -9.81 -11.93 0.84
CA PRO A 118 -8.46 -11.77 0.30
C PRO A 118 -7.85 -10.39 0.60
N GLY A 119 -6.56 -10.23 0.32
CA GLY A 119 -5.86 -8.93 0.36
C GLY A 119 -4.81 -8.81 1.46
N GLY A 120 -4.75 -9.75 2.41
CA GLY A 120 -3.78 -9.71 3.50
C GLY A 120 -3.94 -8.44 4.35
N ALA A 121 -2.88 -7.65 4.53
CA ALA A 121 -2.96 -6.37 5.23
C ALA A 121 -3.78 -5.30 4.49
N ALA A 122 -3.93 -5.43 3.17
CA ALA A 122 -4.69 -4.51 2.33
C ALA A 122 -6.14 -5.00 2.10
N HIS A 123 -6.77 -5.62 3.10
CA HIS A 123 -8.19 -5.95 3.01
C HIS A 123 -9.06 -4.83 3.57
N THR A 124 -10.28 -4.73 3.06
CA THR A 124 -11.36 -3.91 3.61
C THR A 124 -12.43 -4.86 4.16
N TRP A 125 -13.12 -4.45 5.21
CA TRP A 125 -14.26 -5.21 5.75
C TRP A 125 -15.46 -4.28 5.93
N GLU A 126 -16.65 -4.87 5.84
CA GLU A 126 -17.91 -4.12 5.85
C GLU A 126 -18.73 -4.43 7.10
N ARG A 127 -19.31 -3.39 7.70
CA ARG A 127 -20.27 -3.53 8.79
C ARG A 127 -21.28 -2.39 8.75
N GLY A 128 -22.57 -2.71 8.66
CA GLY A 128 -23.64 -1.70 8.66
C GLY A 128 -23.53 -0.69 7.52
N GLY A 129 -23.04 -1.11 6.34
CA GLY A 129 -22.82 -0.25 5.18
C GLY A 129 -21.56 0.61 5.25
N TYR A 130 -20.76 0.54 6.33
CA TYR A 130 -19.46 1.18 6.41
C TYR A 130 -18.37 0.23 5.90
N HIS A 131 -17.50 0.74 5.03
CA HIS A 131 -16.32 0.05 4.52
C HIS A 131 -15.06 0.54 5.25
N PHE A 132 -14.43 -0.35 6.02
CA PHE A 132 -13.30 -0.03 6.87
C PHE A 132 -11.99 -0.59 6.32
N GLU A 133 -10.99 0.27 6.20
CA GLU A 133 -9.63 -0.08 5.79
C GLU A 133 -8.85 -0.77 6.93
N SER A 134 -8.21 -1.91 6.65
CA SER A 134 -7.42 -2.65 7.65
C SER A 134 -5.92 -2.39 7.61
N GLY A 135 -5.42 -1.63 6.64
CA GLY A 135 -3.98 -1.42 6.48
C GLY A 135 -3.63 -0.13 5.75
N PRO A 136 -3.28 -0.19 4.45
CA PRO A 136 -2.73 0.95 3.74
C PRO A 136 -3.77 2.08 3.63
N SER A 137 -3.35 3.29 3.97
CA SER A 137 -4.17 4.50 3.84
C SER A 137 -3.68 5.42 2.72
N LEU A 138 -2.37 5.44 2.47
CA LEU A 138 -1.73 6.36 1.54
C LEU A 138 -1.25 5.60 0.30
N TYR A 139 -1.64 6.07 -0.88
CA TYR A 139 -1.20 5.52 -2.15
C TYR A 139 -0.60 6.64 -3.01
N SER A 140 0.46 6.31 -3.75
CA SER A 140 1.19 7.25 -4.58
C SER A 140 1.58 6.59 -5.89
N GLY A 141 1.47 7.32 -7.00
CA GLY A 141 1.91 6.87 -8.33
C GLY A 141 1.03 5.77 -8.95
N MET A 142 -0.20 5.57 -8.45
CA MET A 142 -1.16 4.59 -8.96
C MET A 142 -1.76 5.02 -10.31
N ASN A 143 -1.94 6.32 -10.51
CA ASN A 143 -2.41 6.89 -11.78
C ASN A 143 -1.30 7.09 -12.82
N ALA A 144 -0.04 7.09 -12.40
CA ALA A 144 1.11 7.27 -13.29
C ALA A 144 1.23 6.13 -14.33
N ARG A 145 1.95 6.41 -15.42
CA ARG A 145 2.14 5.52 -16.57
C ARG A 145 3.62 5.46 -16.95
N GLY A 146 4.03 4.35 -17.56
CA GLY A 146 5.42 4.18 -17.99
C GLY A 146 6.39 4.10 -16.80
N LYS A 147 7.61 4.60 -16.97
CA LYS A 147 8.71 4.42 -16.00
C LYS A 147 8.48 5.10 -14.65
N ASP A 148 7.64 6.13 -14.62
CA ASP A 148 7.30 6.87 -13.40
C ASP A 148 6.13 6.26 -12.61
N ALA A 149 5.53 5.15 -13.09
CA ALA A 149 4.44 4.53 -12.36
C ALA A 149 4.91 3.71 -11.17
N ASN A 150 4.09 3.69 -10.12
CA ASN A 150 4.26 2.80 -8.98
C ASN A 150 4.42 1.33 -9.46
N PRO A 151 5.28 0.51 -8.83
CA PRO A 151 5.45 -0.90 -9.20
C PRO A 151 4.14 -1.68 -9.26
N LEU A 152 3.20 -1.43 -8.33
CA LEU A 152 1.89 -2.06 -8.35
C LEU A 152 1.05 -1.59 -9.54
N ALA A 153 1.14 -0.31 -9.92
CA ALA A 153 0.49 0.21 -11.11
C ALA A 153 1.03 -0.47 -12.38
N HIS A 154 2.32 -0.81 -12.46
CA HIS A 154 2.87 -1.62 -13.56
C HIS A 154 2.23 -3.00 -13.62
N VAL A 155 2.07 -3.68 -12.48
CA VAL A 155 1.41 -5.00 -12.44
C VAL A 155 -0.03 -4.89 -12.95
N LEU A 156 -0.78 -3.94 -12.41
CA LEU A 156 -2.18 -3.69 -12.79
C LEU A 156 -2.31 -3.35 -14.28
N GLN A 157 -1.41 -2.54 -14.84
CA GLN A 157 -1.36 -2.25 -16.28
C GLN A 157 -1.01 -3.50 -17.09
N ALA A 158 -0.01 -4.27 -16.67
CA ALA A 158 0.44 -5.48 -17.37
C ALA A 158 -0.68 -6.53 -17.45
N ILE A 159 -1.45 -6.71 -16.38
CA ILE A 159 -2.59 -7.63 -16.35
C ILE A 159 -3.85 -7.02 -16.97
N GLY A 160 -3.83 -5.75 -17.40
CA GLY A 160 -4.96 -5.07 -18.02
C GLY A 160 -6.11 -4.79 -17.06
N GLU A 161 -5.80 -4.42 -15.82
CA GLU A 161 -6.74 -4.05 -14.75
C GLU A 161 -6.29 -2.74 -14.07
N PRO A 162 -6.14 -1.62 -14.82
CA PRO A 162 -5.75 -0.35 -14.20
C PRO A 162 -6.79 0.09 -13.17
N LEU A 163 -6.32 0.67 -12.06
CA LEU A 163 -7.16 1.12 -10.97
C LEU A 163 -7.58 2.57 -11.18
N LYS A 164 -8.85 2.88 -10.88
CA LYS A 164 -9.34 4.26 -10.84
C LYS A 164 -9.05 4.84 -9.47
N CYS A 165 -8.34 5.96 -9.43
CA CYS A 165 -8.04 6.67 -8.19
C CYS A 165 -8.51 8.13 -8.25
N VAL A 166 -8.98 8.64 -7.12
CA VAL A 166 -9.12 10.08 -6.87
C VAL A 166 -7.76 10.65 -6.52
N GLN A 167 -7.47 11.85 -7.00
CA GLN A 167 -6.23 12.55 -6.71
C GLN A 167 -6.44 13.61 -5.63
N TYR A 168 -5.47 13.73 -4.73
CA TYR A 168 -5.39 14.75 -3.70
C TYR A 168 -3.92 15.08 -3.45
N ASN A 169 -3.62 16.21 -2.80
CA ASN A 169 -2.23 16.58 -2.52
C ASN A 169 -2.01 17.15 -1.13
N THR A 170 -2.99 17.00 -0.24
CA THR A 170 -2.97 17.59 1.11
C THR A 170 -3.16 16.53 2.19
N TRP A 171 -2.60 16.82 3.36
CA TRP A 171 -2.94 16.17 4.63
C TRP A 171 -2.70 17.14 5.78
N ASN A 172 -3.45 16.99 6.85
CA ASN A 172 -3.33 17.84 8.02
C ASN A 172 -2.31 17.26 9.01
N VAL A 173 -1.54 18.12 9.67
CA VAL A 173 -0.50 17.73 10.63
C VAL A 173 -0.67 18.50 11.93
N LEU A 174 -0.70 17.78 13.04
CA LEU A 174 -0.74 18.32 14.39
C LEU A 174 0.50 17.85 15.15
N VAL A 175 1.34 18.80 15.54
CA VAL A 175 2.61 18.57 16.23
C VAL A 175 2.70 19.51 17.44
N PRO A 176 3.66 19.32 18.35
CA PRO A 176 3.82 20.21 19.51
C PRO A 176 3.92 21.71 19.18
N GLU A 177 4.51 22.08 18.05
CA GLU A 177 4.63 23.48 17.60
C GLU A 177 3.33 24.07 17.05
N GLY A 178 2.34 23.24 16.71
CA GLY A 178 1.05 23.68 16.19
C GLY A 178 0.48 22.80 15.10
N GLN A 179 -0.50 23.35 14.38
CA GLN A 179 -1.20 22.67 13.29
C GLN A 179 -0.94 23.36 11.96
N PHE A 180 -0.74 22.56 10.91
CA PHE A 180 -0.59 23.06 9.55
C PHE A 180 -1.09 22.04 8.52
N LEU A 181 -1.59 22.57 7.40
CA LEU A 181 -1.92 21.78 6.23
C LEU A 181 -0.65 21.57 5.40
N THR A 182 -0.21 20.33 5.28
CA THR A 182 0.89 19.98 4.40
C THR A 182 0.35 19.72 3.01
N ARG A 183 1.11 20.12 1.99
CA ARG A 183 0.85 19.78 0.60
C ARG A 183 2.12 19.22 -0.08
N ILE A 184 1.93 18.19 -0.90
CA ILE A 184 2.96 17.67 -1.81
C ILE A 184 3.27 18.70 -2.90
N GLY A 185 4.55 18.84 -3.24
CA GLY A 185 5.06 19.81 -4.20
C GLY A 185 6.26 20.61 -3.70
N ASN A 186 7.02 21.19 -4.64
CA ASN A 186 8.39 21.70 -4.46
C ASN A 186 8.57 22.74 -3.33
N ASP A 187 7.57 23.58 -3.02
CA ASP A 187 7.77 24.77 -2.17
C ASP A 187 6.80 24.89 -0.99
N ASN A 188 5.91 23.92 -0.76
CA ASN A 188 4.91 24.04 0.30
C ASN A 188 5.52 24.01 1.71
N PHE A 189 6.53 23.14 1.93
CA PHE A 189 7.14 23.00 3.24
C PHE A 189 7.92 24.26 3.67
N LEU A 190 8.42 25.07 2.74
CA LEU A 190 8.99 26.38 3.08
C LEU A 190 7.95 27.32 3.71
N GLY A 191 6.68 27.26 3.27
CA GLY A 191 5.58 27.99 3.90
C GLY A 191 5.33 27.51 5.33
N VAL A 192 5.33 26.20 5.54
CA VAL A 192 5.23 25.58 6.88
C VAL A 192 6.38 26.03 7.78
N LEU A 193 7.63 26.00 7.29
CA LEU A 193 8.78 26.49 8.04
C LEU A 193 8.68 27.98 8.35
N SER A 194 8.17 28.79 7.42
CA SER A 194 7.91 30.20 7.69
C SER A 194 6.87 30.41 8.78
N GLN A 195 5.84 29.55 8.87
CA GLN A 195 4.82 29.60 9.93
C GLN A 195 5.41 29.18 11.29
N ILE A 196 6.19 28.10 11.33
CA ILE A 196 6.66 27.48 12.57
C ILE A 196 7.94 28.13 13.12
N ARG A 197 8.87 28.53 12.26
CA ARG A 197 10.18 29.10 12.62
C ARG A 197 10.31 30.58 12.28
N GLY A 198 9.34 31.15 11.57
CA GLY A 198 9.39 32.54 11.11
C GLY A 198 10.04 32.68 9.72
N ALA A 199 9.59 33.70 8.99
CA ALA A 199 10.11 34.04 7.68
C ALA A 199 11.59 34.44 7.76
N GLY A 200 12.41 33.89 6.85
CA GLY A 200 13.85 34.19 6.80
C GLY A 200 14.69 33.45 7.84
N SER A 201 14.10 32.53 8.61
CA SER A 201 14.85 31.69 9.56
C SER A 201 15.94 30.84 8.87
N PRO A 202 17.06 30.53 9.56
CA PRO A 202 18.10 29.66 9.02
C PRO A 202 17.57 28.29 8.55
N ALA A 203 16.53 27.77 9.22
CA ALA A 203 15.84 26.52 8.85
C ALA A 203 15.35 26.51 7.39
N MET A 204 14.85 27.63 6.87
CA MET A 204 14.43 27.72 5.48
C MET A 204 15.61 27.60 4.50
N ALA A 205 16.79 28.11 4.86
CA ALA A 205 18.00 27.97 4.05
C ALA A 205 18.53 26.53 4.10
N GLU A 206 18.50 25.89 5.29
CA GLU A 206 18.83 24.47 5.45
C GLU A 206 17.94 23.57 4.60
N TRP A 207 16.63 23.83 4.56
CA TRP A 207 15.70 23.08 3.71
C TRP A 207 16.04 23.19 2.22
N ARG A 208 16.31 24.40 1.72
CA ARG A 208 16.72 24.59 0.32
C ARG A 208 18.01 23.85 0.00
N ARG A 209 18.99 23.91 0.91
CA ARG A 209 20.25 23.17 0.77
C ARG A 209 20.01 21.66 0.73
N LEU A 210 19.07 21.13 1.53
CA LEU A 210 18.68 19.73 1.46
C LEU A 210 18.06 19.38 0.10
N GLN A 211 17.17 20.22 -0.44
CA GLN A 211 16.60 19.99 -1.77
C GLN A 211 17.69 19.96 -2.86
N GLU A 212 18.72 20.78 -2.76
CA GLU A 212 19.88 20.76 -3.68
C GLU A 212 20.68 19.46 -3.56
N VAL A 213 20.97 19.01 -2.33
CA VAL A 213 21.69 17.75 -2.06
C VAL A 213 20.87 16.52 -2.51
N MET A 214 19.55 16.57 -2.34
CA MET A 214 18.67 15.45 -2.69
C MET A 214 18.43 15.34 -4.20
N ARG A 215 18.55 16.41 -4.98
CA ARG A 215 18.29 16.41 -6.43
C ARG A 215 19.14 15.39 -7.22
N PRO A 216 20.48 15.30 -7.07
CA PRO A 216 21.26 14.26 -7.74
C PRO A 216 20.96 12.85 -7.21
N LEU A 217 20.73 12.69 -5.90
CA LEU A 217 20.36 11.42 -5.27
C LEU A 217 19.03 10.88 -5.81
N ALA A 218 18.02 11.75 -5.90
CA ALA A 218 16.71 11.48 -6.48
C ALA A 218 16.82 10.97 -7.93
N LYS A 219 17.62 11.65 -8.77
CA LYS A 219 17.86 11.23 -10.15
C LYS A 219 18.52 9.85 -10.22
N ALA A 220 19.51 9.60 -9.37
CA ALA A 220 20.19 8.32 -9.31
C ALA A 220 19.27 7.18 -8.82
N ALA A 221 18.41 7.44 -7.84
CA ALA A 221 17.44 6.47 -7.32
C ALA A 221 16.45 6.00 -8.39
N VAL A 222 15.98 6.89 -9.27
CA VAL A 222 15.09 6.54 -10.40
C VAL A 222 15.79 5.67 -11.44
N LEU A 223 17.09 5.87 -11.64
CA LEU A 223 17.90 5.13 -12.62
C LEU A 223 18.26 3.71 -12.14
N LEU A 224 18.10 3.43 -10.85
CA LEU A 224 18.28 2.10 -10.26
C LEU A 224 16.92 1.51 -9.94
N PRO A 225 16.17 0.98 -10.94
CA PRO A 225 14.89 0.36 -10.64
C PRO A 225 15.09 -0.77 -9.63
N PRO A 226 14.14 -1.04 -8.72
CA PRO A 226 14.21 -2.16 -7.79
C PRO A 226 14.50 -3.51 -8.48
N VAL A 227 14.07 -3.65 -9.75
CA VAL A 227 14.36 -4.80 -10.63
C VAL A 227 15.86 -4.96 -10.97
N ALA A 228 16.65 -3.90 -10.89
CA ALA A 228 18.11 -3.96 -11.03
C ALA A 228 18.79 -4.61 -9.80
N PHE A 229 18.07 -4.78 -8.69
CA PHE A 229 18.50 -5.56 -7.52
C PHE A 229 17.96 -7.00 -7.57
N ARG A 230 17.82 -7.54 -8.78
CA ARG A 230 17.77 -8.99 -8.95
C ARG A 230 19.14 -9.58 -8.63
N TYR A 231 19.17 -10.78 -8.07
CA TYR A 231 20.42 -11.43 -7.64
C TYR A 231 20.67 -12.74 -8.41
N ASP A 232 20.07 -12.87 -9.60
CA ASP A 232 20.33 -13.98 -10.51
C ASP A 232 21.44 -13.65 -11.53
N PRO A 233 22.18 -14.63 -12.06
CA PRO A 233 23.22 -14.41 -13.07
C PRO A 233 22.75 -13.68 -14.34
N GLY A 234 21.44 -13.69 -14.64
CA GLY A 234 20.83 -12.95 -15.76
C GLY A 234 20.78 -11.43 -15.56
N VAL A 235 21.08 -10.92 -14.36
CA VAL A 235 21.29 -9.48 -14.10
C VAL A 235 22.58 -8.97 -14.71
N LEU A 236 23.64 -9.78 -14.74
CA LEU A 236 24.84 -9.42 -15.49
C LEU A 236 24.54 -9.21 -16.98
N LEU A 237 23.54 -9.90 -17.53
CA LEU A 237 23.14 -9.76 -18.93
C LEU A 237 22.14 -8.62 -19.16
N SER A 238 21.24 -8.35 -18.21
CA SER A 238 20.12 -7.40 -18.40
C SER A 238 20.32 -6.02 -17.74
N ALA A 239 21.11 -5.93 -16.67
CA ALA A 239 21.30 -4.71 -15.88
C ALA A 239 22.66 -4.05 -16.12
N ILE A 240 23.74 -4.82 -16.25
CA ILE A 240 25.09 -4.26 -16.44
C ILE A 240 25.17 -3.42 -17.71
N GLY A 241 24.80 -3.94 -18.88
CA GLY A 241 24.89 -3.17 -20.13
C GLY A 241 24.00 -1.90 -20.16
N ARG A 242 22.92 -1.86 -19.39
CA ARG A 242 21.92 -0.78 -19.40
C ARG A 242 22.12 0.27 -18.31
N TYR A 243 22.72 -0.11 -17.18
CA TYR A 243 22.87 0.73 -15.98
C TYR A 243 24.34 0.97 -15.56
N LEU A 244 25.34 0.30 -16.16
CA LEU A 244 26.77 0.61 -15.93
C LEU A 244 27.10 2.10 -16.09
N PRO A 245 26.62 2.80 -17.14
CA PRO A 245 26.93 4.21 -17.29
C PRO A 245 26.42 5.05 -16.11
N ALA A 246 25.21 4.74 -15.60
CA ALA A 246 24.61 5.45 -14.47
C ALA A 246 25.33 5.15 -13.14
N LEU A 247 25.74 3.91 -12.92
CA LEU A 247 26.53 3.48 -11.75
C LEU A 247 27.96 4.06 -11.78
N ALA A 248 28.59 4.10 -12.95
CA ALA A 248 29.93 4.66 -13.14
C ALA A 248 29.95 6.19 -12.93
N THR A 249 28.85 6.90 -13.26
CA THR A 249 28.69 8.32 -12.95
C THR A 249 28.29 8.63 -11.50
N GLY A 250 27.92 7.61 -10.72
CA GLY A 250 27.33 7.77 -9.37
C GLY A 250 28.32 8.01 -8.23
N GLY A 251 29.62 7.75 -8.42
CA GLY A 251 30.69 8.09 -7.47
C GLY A 251 30.39 7.83 -5.98
N THR A 252 30.72 8.79 -5.12
CA THR A 252 30.45 8.77 -3.67
C THR A 252 28.96 8.89 -3.32
N ASP A 253 28.12 9.35 -4.24
CA ASP A 253 26.68 9.49 -4.04
C ASP A 253 25.96 8.14 -4.09
N ALA A 254 26.47 7.16 -4.83
CA ALA A 254 25.98 5.78 -4.81
C ALA A 254 26.16 5.11 -3.43
N MET A 255 27.27 5.39 -2.72
CA MET A 255 27.50 4.88 -1.37
C MET A 255 26.61 5.56 -0.32
N LYS A 256 26.22 6.82 -0.53
CA LYS A 256 25.25 7.49 0.36
C LYS A 256 23.85 6.89 0.22
N LEU A 257 23.46 6.48 -0.98
CA LEU A 257 22.14 5.91 -1.26
C LEU A 257 21.88 4.57 -0.55
N THR A 258 22.92 3.78 -0.30
CA THR A 258 22.81 2.49 0.39
C THR A 258 22.92 2.61 1.91
N GLY A 259 23.38 3.76 2.43
CA GLY A 259 23.51 4.04 3.85
C GLY A 259 22.25 4.64 4.50
N PRO A 260 22.28 4.88 5.82
CA PRO A 260 21.17 5.50 6.54
C PRO A 260 20.99 6.97 6.12
N PHE A 261 19.73 7.38 5.99
CA PHE A 261 19.37 8.74 5.57
C PHE A 261 19.88 9.82 6.53
N SER A 262 20.02 9.53 7.83
CA SER A 262 20.59 10.45 8.81
C SER A 262 21.97 10.98 8.42
N LYS A 263 22.80 10.20 7.70
CA LYS A 263 24.11 10.65 7.23
C LYS A 263 24.02 11.74 6.16
N VAL A 264 22.92 11.78 5.40
CA VAL A 264 22.62 12.89 4.49
C VAL A 264 22.20 14.13 5.30
N LEU A 265 21.43 13.93 6.37
CA LEU A 265 20.94 15.01 7.22
C LEU A 265 22.05 15.68 8.04
N ASP A 266 22.99 14.91 8.58
CA ASP A 266 24.03 15.41 9.49
C ASP A 266 24.93 16.49 8.88
N GLY A 267 25.08 16.51 7.55
CA GLY A 267 25.86 17.52 6.84
C GLY A 267 25.07 18.76 6.41
N VAL A 268 23.75 18.78 6.59
CA VAL A 268 22.86 19.77 5.93
C VAL A 268 21.88 20.43 6.91
N ILE A 269 21.29 19.66 7.82
CA ILE A 269 20.23 20.10 8.72
C ILE A 269 20.77 20.21 10.14
N SER A 270 20.54 21.34 10.80
CA SER A 270 20.78 21.52 12.22
C SER A 270 19.50 21.85 13.00
N ASP A 271 18.48 22.41 12.35
CA ASP A 271 17.19 22.69 12.98
C ASP A 271 16.49 21.40 13.44
N SER A 272 16.07 21.38 14.70
CA SER A 272 15.48 20.22 15.34
C SER A 272 14.11 19.83 14.76
N PHE A 273 13.30 20.79 14.31
CA PHE A 273 12.00 20.49 13.71
C PHE A 273 12.16 19.85 12.34
N ILE A 274 13.10 20.35 11.52
CA ILE A 274 13.39 19.70 10.23
C ILE A 274 13.89 18.27 10.45
N ARG A 275 14.78 18.05 11.43
CA ARG A 275 15.24 16.68 11.78
C ARG A 275 14.09 15.78 12.18
N ASN A 276 13.27 16.20 13.14
CA ASN A 276 12.11 15.45 13.62
C ASN A 276 11.09 15.18 12.51
N TRP A 277 10.86 16.15 11.63
CA TRP A 277 9.99 16.01 10.48
C TRP A 277 10.51 14.95 9.50
N LEU A 278 11.80 14.94 9.22
CA LEU A 278 12.42 13.96 8.32
C LEU A 278 12.51 12.57 8.96
N ASP A 279 12.68 12.49 10.28
CA ASP A 279 12.53 11.24 11.03
C ASP A 279 11.09 10.72 10.94
N LEU A 280 10.08 11.58 11.09
CA LEU A 280 8.68 11.22 10.93
C LEU A 280 8.41 10.67 9.52
N LEU A 281 8.81 11.40 8.46
CA LEU A 281 8.59 10.93 7.09
C LEU A 281 9.32 9.61 6.81
N SER A 282 10.55 9.44 7.32
CA SER A 282 11.29 8.18 7.20
C SER A 282 10.56 7.03 7.92
N PHE A 283 10.08 7.30 9.14
CA PHE A 283 9.36 6.33 9.95
C PHE A 283 8.03 5.89 9.33
N LEU A 284 7.28 6.82 8.74
CA LEU A 284 6.05 6.52 8.03
C LEU A 284 6.27 5.75 6.71
N LEU A 285 7.46 5.87 6.13
CA LEU A 285 7.84 5.17 4.90
C LEU A 285 8.31 3.74 5.16
N SER A 286 9.20 3.54 6.14
CA SER A 286 9.94 2.28 6.33
C SER A 286 9.65 1.56 7.65
N GLY A 287 9.00 2.23 8.61
CA GLY A 287 8.88 1.78 9.99
C GLY A 287 10.13 2.05 10.84
N LEU A 288 11.11 2.81 10.33
CA LEU A 288 12.32 3.21 11.05
C LEU A 288 12.59 4.72 10.92
N PRO A 289 13.17 5.39 11.94
CA PRO A 289 13.63 6.78 11.79
C PRO A 289 14.73 6.92 10.71
N ALA A 290 15.19 8.16 10.45
CA ALA A 290 16.17 8.43 9.38
C ALA A 290 17.50 7.69 9.59
N ASN A 291 17.85 7.35 10.84
CA ASN A 291 19.05 6.58 11.16
C ASN A 291 18.97 5.08 10.79
N GLY A 292 17.77 4.55 10.55
CA GLY A 292 17.54 3.17 10.14
C GLY A 292 16.99 3.05 8.72
N THR A 293 16.51 4.14 8.12
CA THR A 293 15.94 4.15 6.77
C THR A 293 17.01 4.30 5.70
N ILE A 294 16.89 3.51 4.63
CA ILE A 294 17.81 3.55 3.48
C ILE A 294 17.61 4.88 2.72
N ALA A 295 18.69 5.62 2.49
CA ALA A 295 18.63 6.93 1.84
C ALA A 295 18.03 6.88 0.43
N ALA A 296 18.20 5.77 -0.31
CA ALA A 296 17.58 5.57 -1.62
C ALA A 296 16.05 5.59 -1.58
N GLU A 297 15.42 5.03 -0.56
CA GLU A 297 13.96 5.02 -0.41
C GLU A 297 13.44 6.44 -0.20
N VAL A 298 14.12 7.20 0.66
CA VAL A 298 13.79 8.61 0.92
C VAL A 298 14.07 9.46 -0.31
N ALA A 299 15.16 9.22 -1.04
CA ALA A 299 15.48 9.93 -2.28
C ALA A 299 14.45 9.68 -3.38
N PHE A 300 13.94 8.45 -3.50
CA PHE A 300 12.84 8.13 -4.40
C PHE A 300 11.55 8.85 -4.00
N MET A 301 11.19 8.85 -2.71
CA MET A 301 10.05 9.61 -2.21
C MET A 301 10.22 11.12 -2.47
N PHE A 302 11.39 11.69 -2.22
CA PHE A 302 11.67 13.09 -2.49
C PHE A 302 11.54 13.43 -3.98
N ASN A 303 12.02 12.55 -4.86
CA ASN A 303 11.86 12.70 -6.29
C ASN A 303 10.38 12.77 -6.69
N GLU A 304 9.54 11.90 -6.12
CA GLU A 304 8.12 11.86 -6.44
C GLU A 304 7.37 13.05 -5.81
N TRP A 305 7.48 13.24 -4.49
CA TRP A 305 6.64 14.16 -3.71
C TRP A 305 6.99 15.64 -3.84
N TYR A 306 8.16 15.97 -4.39
CA TYR A 306 8.54 17.38 -4.62
C TYR A 306 8.59 17.76 -6.10
N ARG A 307 8.16 16.87 -7.01
CA ARG A 307 7.88 17.25 -8.40
C ARG A 307 6.76 18.29 -8.45
N PRO A 308 6.83 19.28 -9.37
CA PRO A 308 5.68 20.13 -9.68
C PRO A 308 4.46 19.27 -10.01
N ASP A 309 3.29 19.69 -9.55
CA ASP A 309 2.00 19.06 -9.83
C ASP A 309 1.86 17.58 -9.38
N CYS A 310 2.72 17.13 -8.46
CA CYS A 310 2.58 15.80 -7.88
C CYS A 310 1.28 15.69 -7.06
N MET A 311 0.64 14.52 -7.16
CA MET A 311 -0.59 14.18 -6.46
C MET A 311 -0.44 12.78 -5.84
N LEU A 312 -1.07 12.60 -4.69
CA LEU A 312 -1.37 11.30 -4.13
C LEU A 312 -2.63 10.73 -4.74
N ASP A 313 -2.79 9.42 -4.58
CA ASP A 313 -3.88 8.64 -5.13
C ASP A 313 -4.68 7.97 -4.01
N PHE A 314 -6.00 7.95 -4.14
CA PHE A 314 -6.88 7.11 -3.34
C PHE A 314 -7.74 6.25 -4.27
N PRO A 315 -7.63 4.91 -4.23
CA PRO A 315 -8.47 4.03 -5.03
C PRO A 315 -9.97 4.25 -4.74
N ILE A 316 -10.77 4.43 -5.77
CA ILE A 316 -12.23 4.37 -5.61
C ILE A 316 -12.60 2.93 -5.24
N GLY A 317 -13.27 2.75 -4.10
CA GLY A 317 -13.56 1.49 -3.44
C GLY A 317 -12.45 1.01 -2.49
N GLY A 318 -11.47 1.86 -2.17
CA GLY A 318 -10.42 1.59 -1.19
C GLY A 318 -9.49 0.43 -1.56
N SER A 319 -8.88 -0.19 -0.54
CA SER A 319 -7.97 -1.33 -0.77
C SER A 319 -8.67 -2.51 -1.42
N GLN A 320 -9.96 -2.71 -1.14
CA GLN A 320 -10.75 -3.77 -1.75
C GLN A 320 -10.79 -3.65 -3.27
N ALA A 321 -10.95 -2.45 -3.84
CA ALA A 321 -10.96 -2.27 -5.29
C ALA A 321 -9.64 -2.71 -5.93
N MET A 322 -8.52 -2.39 -5.28
CA MET A 322 -7.18 -2.82 -5.69
C MET A 322 -7.03 -4.36 -5.63
N VAL A 323 -7.45 -4.97 -4.53
CA VAL A 323 -7.42 -6.44 -4.38
C VAL A 323 -8.28 -7.13 -5.43
N GLN A 324 -9.49 -6.61 -5.68
CA GLN A 324 -10.39 -7.15 -6.70
C GLN A 324 -9.82 -7.00 -8.12
N ALA A 325 -9.09 -5.92 -8.40
CA ALA A 325 -8.40 -5.76 -9.69
C ALA A 325 -7.35 -6.85 -9.93
N LEU A 326 -6.54 -7.17 -8.92
CA LEU A 326 -5.57 -8.26 -9.01
C LEU A 326 -6.25 -9.63 -9.18
N ILE A 327 -7.35 -9.86 -8.46
CA ILE A 327 -8.13 -11.11 -8.57
C ILE A 327 -8.72 -11.27 -9.96
N ARG A 328 -9.34 -10.23 -10.53
CA ARG A 328 -9.84 -10.27 -11.92
C ARG A 328 -8.72 -10.56 -12.90
N GLY A 329 -7.55 -9.94 -12.70
CA GLY A 329 -6.35 -10.18 -13.51
C GLY A 329 -5.85 -11.62 -13.47
N LEU A 330 -5.93 -12.26 -12.30
CA LEU A 330 -5.64 -13.68 -12.08
C LEU A 330 -6.68 -14.59 -12.75
N GLU A 331 -7.96 -14.40 -12.45
CA GLU A 331 -9.05 -15.31 -12.85
C GLU A 331 -9.31 -15.28 -14.35
N LYS A 332 -9.24 -14.10 -15.00
CA LYS A 332 -9.43 -13.99 -16.46
C LYS A 332 -8.36 -14.71 -17.29
N ARG A 333 -7.27 -15.14 -16.65
CA ARG A 333 -6.18 -15.93 -17.24
C ARG A 333 -6.18 -17.38 -16.76
N GLY A 334 -7.27 -17.84 -16.13
CA GLY A 334 -7.45 -19.21 -15.66
C GLY A 334 -6.74 -19.52 -14.33
N GLY A 335 -6.18 -18.52 -13.66
CA GLY A 335 -5.70 -18.64 -12.29
C GLY A 335 -6.86 -18.81 -11.31
N ARG A 336 -6.58 -19.42 -10.15
CA ARG A 336 -7.60 -19.72 -9.13
C ARG A 336 -7.25 -19.05 -7.81
N LEU A 337 -8.24 -18.50 -7.12
CA LEU A 337 -8.13 -18.10 -5.71
C LEU A 337 -9.03 -18.99 -4.85
N LEU A 338 -8.44 -19.64 -3.84
CA LEU A 338 -9.17 -20.48 -2.89
C LEU A 338 -9.15 -19.82 -1.51
N LEU A 339 -10.28 -19.28 -1.08
CA LEU A 339 -10.47 -18.73 0.25
C LEU A 339 -10.74 -19.86 1.27
N ASN A 340 -10.65 -19.55 2.57
CA ASN A 340 -10.84 -20.51 3.67
C ASN A 340 -10.02 -21.80 3.49
N SER A 341 -8.84 -21.69 2.88
CA SER A 341 -7.96 -22.78 2.48
C SER A 341 -6.64 -22.61 3.20
N HIS A 342 -6.65 -22.93 4.49
CA HIS A 342 -5.46 -22.82 5.31
C HIS A 342 -4.44 -23.91 4.93
N VAL A 343 -3.25 -23.50 4.52
CA VAL A 343 -2.11 -24.41 4.35
C VAL A 343 -1.60 -24.82 5.72
N GLU A 344 -1.57 -26.13 5.96
CA GLU A 344 -1.06 -26.73 7.18
C GLU A 344 0.44 -27.04 7.08
N ARG A 345 0.88 -27.51 5.90
CA ARG A 345 2.29 -27.76 5.61
C ARG A 345 2.61 -27.69 4.12
N ILE A 346 3.85 -27.38 3.81
CA ILE A 346 4.45 -27.54 2.49
C ILE A 346 4.83 -29.02 2.32
N LEU A 347 4.52 -29.59 1.15
CA LEU A 347 4.89 -30.95 0.79
C LEU A 347 6.25 -30.93 0.09
N LEU A 348 7.16 -31.77 0.55
CA LEU A 348 8.50 -31.93 -0.03
C LEU A 348 8.67 -33.35 -0.58
N ASP A 349 9.45 -33.53 -1.65
CA ASP A 349 9.90 -34.84 -2.10
C ASP A 349 11.15 -35.32 -1.33
N SER A 350 11.64 -36.53 -1.65
CA SER A 350 12.81 -37.14 -1.01
C SER A 350 14.10 -36.33 -1.16
N ASN A 351 14.15 -35.40 -2.13
CA ASN A 351 15.30 -34.53 -2.37
C ASN A 351 15.13 -33.15 -1.72
N GLY A 352 14.08 -32.98 -0.90
CA GLY A 352 13.77 -31.71 -0.23
C GLY A 352 13.13 -30.66 -1.13
N ARG A 353 12.74 -30.99 -2.38
CA ARG A 353 12.09 -30.04 -3.29
C ARG A 353 10.61 -29.90 -2.95
N ALA A 354 10.11 -28.66 -2.95
CA ALA A 354 8.69 -28.39 -2.74
C ALA A 354 7.83 -28.92 -3.91
N THR A 355 6.83 -29.74 -3.59
CA THR A 355 5.95 -30.43 -4.55
C THR A 355 4.47 -30.10 -4.38
N GLY A 356 4.13 -29.23 -3.43
CA GLY A 356 2.76 -28.81 -3.20
C GLY A 356 2.50 -28.36 -1.77
N VAL A 357 1.23 -28.31 -1.39
CA VAL A 357 0.77 -27.94 -0.05
C VAL A 357 -0.33 -28.88 0.43
N ALA A 358 -0.36 -29.18 1.72
CA ALA A 358 -1.48 -29.83 2.39
C ALA A 358 -2.37 -28.78 3.06
N LEU A 359 -3.69 -28.97 2.95
CA LEU A 359 -4.68 -28.06 3.54
C LEU A 359 -5.19 -28.61 4.86
N ARG A 360 -5.43 -27.72 5.83
CA ARG A 360 -6.08 -28.06 7.10
C ARG A 360 -7.49 -28.57 6.83
N GLY A 361 -7.85 -29.69 7.47
CA GLY A 361 -9.15 -30.34 7.26
C GLY A 361 -9.18 -31.30 6.07
N GLY A 362 -8.02 -31.59 5.46
CA GLY A 362 -7.85 -32.57 4.39
C GLY A 362 -7.77 -31.97 2.99
N GLY A 363 -7.18 -32.74 2.08
CA GLY A 363 -6.89 -32.34 0.70
C GLY A 363 -5.46 -31.81 0.51
N SER A 364 -4.99 -31.84 -0.73
CA SER A 364 -3.66 -31.34 -1.09
C SER A 364 -3.62 -30.77 -2.50
N ILE A 365 -2.83 -29.73 -2.70
CA ILE A 365 -2.60 -29.14 -4.01
C ILE A 365 -1.19 -29.49 -4.44
N LYS A 366 -1.06 -30.35 -5.45
CA LYS A 366 0.24 -30.70 -6.03
C LYS A 366 0.70 -29.59 -6.97
N ALA A 367 1.94 -29.15 -6.82
CA ALA A 367 2.59 -28.18 -7.69
C ALA A 367 3.63 -28.87 -8.56
N ARG A 368 3.51 -28.73 -9.89
CA ARG A 368 4.47 -29.32 -10.83
C ARG A 368 5.81 -28.58 -10.84
N LYS A 369 5.75 -27.26 -10.70
CA LYS A 369 6.89 -26.37 -10.74
C LYS A 369 7.23 -25.88 -9.33
N ALA A 370 6.44 -24.97 -8.78
CA ALA A 370 6.85 -24.20 -7.61
C ALA A 370 5.79 -24.09 -6.52
N VAL A 371 6.25 -23.88 -5.30
CA VAL A 371 5.42 -23.35 -4.19
C VAL A 371 5.90 -21.92 -3.94
N VAL A 372 5.02 -20.95 -3.74
CA VAL A 372 5.42 -19.57 -3.42
C VAL A 372 4.76 -19.22 -2.11
N SER A 373 5.50 -18.82 -1.08
CA SER A 373 4.89 -18.47 0.21
C SER A 373 4.80 -16.97 0.36
N ASN A 374 3.65 -16.34 0.22
CA ASN A 374 3.49 -14.91 0.57
C ASN A 374 3.22 -14.69 2.08
N ALA A 375 3.46 -15.71 2.92
CA ALA A 375 3.46 -15.58 4.38
C ALA A 375 4.78 -14.97 4.87
N SER A 376 4.85 -14.50 6.11
CA SER A 376 6.12 -13.98 6.66
C SER A 376 7.20 -15.07 6.76
N VAL A 377 8.47 -14.70 6.97
CA VAL A 377 9.56 -15.68 7.08
C VAL A 377 9.36 -16.55 8.32
N TRP A 378 8.94 -15.92 9.43
CA TRP A 378 8.59 -16.59 10.68
C TRP A 378 7.42 -17.57 10.53
N ASP A 379 6.46 -17.26 9.66
CA ASP A 379 5.28 -18.10 9.44
C ASP A 379 5.54 -19.18 8.39
N THR A 380 6.35 -18.88 7.38
CA THR A 380 6.75 -19.83 6.33
C THR A 380 7.57 -20.97 6.90
N VAL A 381 8.51 -20.68 7.80
CA VAL A 381 9.31 -21.69 8.51
C VAL A 381 8.44 -22.73 9.21
N ARG A 382 7.32 -22.30 9.81
CA ARG A 382 6.39 -23.19 10.53
C ARG A 382 5.62 -24.13 9.60
N LEU A 383 5.58 -23.85 8.29
CA LEU A 383 4.94 -24.70 7.30
C LEU A 383 5.89 -25.78 6.75
N LEU A 384 7.19 -25.70 7.03
CA LEU A 384 8.16 -26.67 6.57
C LEU A 384 8.20 -27.91 7.49
N PRO A 385 8.23 -29.13 6.94
CA PRO A 385 8.33 -30.34 7.74
C PRO A 385 9.73 -30.45 8.40
N PRO A 386 9.82 -30.63 9.73
CA PRO A 386 11.11 -30.66 10.42
C PRO A 386 11.91 -31.96 10.19
N ASP A 387 11.23 -33.04 9.81
CA ASP A 387 11.76 -34.40 9.93
C ASP A 387 12.29 -35.00 8.61
N LEU A 388 12.50 -34.20 7.56
CA LEU A 388 13.04 -34.68 6.29
C LEU A 388 14.57 -34.45 6.22
N PRO A 389 15.41 -35.51 6.27
CA PRO A 389 16.87 -35.36 6.28
C PRO A 389 17.41 -34.57 5.09
N ALA A 390 16.88 -34.83 3.89
CA ALA A 390 17.27 -34.10 2.67
C ALA A 390 16.87 -32.61 2.66
N ALA A 391 15.88 -32.23 3.47
CA ALA A 391 15.43 -30.85 3.61
C ALA A 391 16.04 -30.15 4.84
N GLN A 392 16.74 -30.88 5.72
CA GLN A 392 17.12 -30.39 7.04
C GLN A 392 18.10 -29.21 6.97
N ALA A 393 19.02 -29.21 6.01
CA ALA A 393 19.92 -28.08 5.76
C ALA A 393 19.17 -26.82 5.27
N ALA A 394 18.13 -27.00 4.45
CA ALA A 394 17.30 -25.88 4.00
C ALA A 394 16.47 -25.33 5.16
N VAL A 395 15.80 -26.22 5.91
CA VAL A 395 14.99 -25.89 7.08
C VAL A 395 15.83 -25.21 8.17
N SER A 396 17.03 -25.69 8.45
CA SER A 396 17.94 -25.06 9.43
C SER A 396 18.36 -23.66 9.00
N THR A 397 18.64 -23.46 7.70
CA THR A 397 18.95 -22.14 7.15
C THR A 397 17.77 -21.19 7.33
N PHE A 398 16.56 -21.59 6.93
CA PHE A 398 15.36 -20.76 7.10
C PHE A 398 15.04 -20.47 8.57
N ASN A 399 15.26 -21.44 9.46
CA ASN A 399 15.13 -21.24 10.91
C ASN A 399 16.10 -20.17 11.41
N ARG A 400 17.36 -20.24 11.01
CA ARG A 400 18.38 -19.24 11.37
C ARG A 400 18.00 -17.87 10.82
N GLU A 401 17.64 -17.78 9.54
CA GLU A 401 17.19 -16.52 8.92
C GLU A 401 15.99 -15.92 9.66
N ALA A 402 14.98 -16.71 10.01
CA ALA A 402 13.83 -16.22 10.77
C ALA A 402 14.21 -15.75 12.19
N GLN A 403 15.18 -16.40 12.84
CA GLN A 403 15.68 -15.99 14.16
C GLN A 403 16.50 -14.68 14.08
N GLU A 404 17.30 -14.53 13.03
CA GLU A 404 18.15 -13.35 12.81
C GLU A 404 17.37 -12.16 12.24
N THR A 405 16.20 -12.38 11.62
CA THR A 405 15.37 -11.32 11.07
C THR A 405 14.80 -10.44 12.19
N PRO A 406 15.17 -9.15 12.26
CA PRO A 406 14.59 -8.22 13.22
C PRO A 406 13.13 -7.96 12.90
N ASN A 407 12.28 -7.74 13.91
CA ASN A 407 10.84 -7.59 13.72
C ASN A 407 10.40 -6.17 14.13
N CYS A 408 9.62 -5.51 13.29
CA CYS A 408 8.94 -4.28 13.68
C CYS A 408 7.99 -4.55 14.86
N PRO A 409 7.76 -3.58 15.75
CA PRO A 409 6.69 -3.71 16.74
C PRO A 409 5.31 -3.84 16.05
N SER A 410 4.32 -4.17 16.87
CA SER A 410 2.93 -4.30 16.40
C SER A 410 2.23 -2.94 16.46
N PHE A 411 0.92 -2.96 16.30
CA PHE A 411 0.10 -1.77 16.18
C PHE A 411 -1.31 -1.94 16.73
N MET A 412 -1.96 -0.80 16.95
CA MET A 412 -3.36 -0.67 17.35
C MET A 412 -4.13 0.05 16.24
N HIS A 413 -5.36 -0.37 15.98
CA HIS A 413 -6.32 0.29 15.07
C HIS A 413 -7.58 0.70 15.83
N LEU A 414 -8.20 1.79 15.42
CA LEU A 414 -9.51 2.25 15.82
C LEU A 414 -10.31 2.59 14.56
N HIS A 415 -11.38 1.88 14.32
CA HIS A 415 -12.32 2.11 13.22
C HIS A 415 -13.59 2.75 13.76
N ILE A 416 -14.10 3.80 13.11
CA ILE A 416 -15.31 4.50 13.53
C ILE A 416 -16.20 4.78 12.32
N GLY A 417 -17.47 4.37 12.39
CA GLY A 417 -18.53 4.86 11.52
C GLY A 417 -19.34 5.92 12.27
N PHE A 418 -19.52 7.11 11.70
CA PHE A 418 -20.04 8.27 12.43
C PHE A 418 -20.87 9.23 11.57
N ASP A 419 -21.70 10.02 12.26
CA ASP A 419 -22.51 11.08 11.67
C ASP A 419 -21.68 12.29 11.23
N ARG A 420 -21.81 12.69 9.96
CA ARG A 420 -21.04 13.83 9.40
C ARG A 420 -21.74 15.19 9.53
N THR A 421 -22.93 15.25 10.10
CA THR A 421 -23.76 16.46 10.16
C THR A 421 -23.01 17.61 10.83
N GLY A 422 -22.87 18.73 10.11
CA GLY A 422 -22.18 19.92 10.63
C GLY A 422 -20.65 19.83 10.65
N LEU A 423 -20.06 18.74 10.13
CA LEU A 423 -18.62 18.72 9.83
C LEU A 423 -18.31 19.58 8.62
N PRO A 424 -17.11 20.20 8.56
CA PRO A 424 -16.76 21.07 7.46
C PRO A 424 -16.51 20.27 6.16
N ASP A 425 -16.84 20.87 5.02
CA ASP A 425 -16.69 20.23 3.71
C ASP A 425 -15.22 20.08 3.27
N ASP A 426 -14.30 20.77 3.94
CA ASP A 426 -12.84 20.74 3.71
C ASP A 426 -12.09 19.81 4.67
N LEU A 427 -12.79 18.91 5.36
CA LEU A 427 -12.17 17.86 6.17
C LEU A 427 -11.17 17.06 5.33
N GLU A 428 -9.94 16.92 5.81
CA GLU A 428 -8.88 16.26 5.07
C GLU A 428 -9.01 14.73 5.09
N LEU A 429 -8.49 14.09 4.03
CA LEU A 429 -8.47 12.64 3.94
C LEU A 429 -7.54 12.01 4.98
N HIS A 430 -6.41 12.67 5.28
CA HIS A 430 -5.40 12.15 6.19
C HIS A 430 -5.00 13.19 7.24
N HIS A 431 -4.73 12.69 8.44
CA HIS A 431 -4.20 13.47 9.55
C HIS A 431 -3.04 12.73 10.19
N ILE A 432 -1.99 13.47 10.54
CA ILE A 432 -0.85 12.98 11.31
C ILE A 432 -0.80 13.75 12.61
N ILE A 433 -0.66 13.03 13.72
CA ILE A 433 -0.57 13.62 15.05
C ILE A 433 0.70 13.10 15.69
N VAL A 434 1.57 14.02 16.09
CA VAL A 434 2.74 13.72 16.93
C VAL A 434 2.51 14.36 18.29
N ASN A 435 2.61 13.56 19.35
CA ASN A 435 2.34 14.04 20.70
C ASN A 435 3.56 14.72 21.33
N ASP A 436 4.77 14.18 21.13
CA ASP A 436 5.99 14.67 21.78
C ASP A 436 7.25 14.29 20.99
N TRP A 437 7.96 15.30 20.47
CA TRP A 437 9.21 15.09 19.74
C TRP A 437 10.34 14.52 20.59
N SER A 438 10.39 14.85 21.89
CA SER A 438 11.49 14.47 22.78
C SER A 438 11.60 12.96 23.00
N ARG A 439 10.48 12.25 22.80
CA ARG A 439 10.40 10.80 22.93
C ARG A 439 10.89 10.06 21.68
N GLY A 440 10.92 10.72 20.52
CA GLY A 440 11.17 10.09 19.23
C GLY A 440 9.89 9.61 18.52
N VAL A 441 9.92 9.56 17.19
CA VAL A 441 8.76 9.19 16.36
C VAL A 441 8.37 7.72 16.47
N ASP A 442 9.34 6.86 16.78
CA ASP A 442 9.22 5.43 17.01
C ASP A 442 8.82 5.08 18.45
N ALA A 443 8.63 6.08 19.31
CA ALA A 443 8.22 5.87 20.69
C ALA A 443 6.77 5.39 20.79
N GLU A 444 6.55 4.56 21.81
CA GLU A 444 5.26 3.97 22.10
C GLU A 444 4.12 5.01 22.13
N GLN A 445 3.10 4.78 21.30
CA GLN A 445 1.89 5.61 21.22
C GLN A 445 2.13 7.10 20.91
N ASN A 446 3.30 7.47 20.38
CA ASN A 446 3.62 8.88 20.18
C ASN A 446 3.00 9.45 18.89
N VAL A 447 2.96 8.65 17.83
CA VAL A 447 2.41 9.04 16.53
C VAL A 447 1.05 8.37 16.31
N VAL A 448 0.04 9.15 15.94
CA VAL A 448 -1.28 8.66 15.54
C VAL A 448 -1.55 9.11 14.11
N LEU A 449 -1.97 8.17 13.28
CA LEU A 449 -2.36 8.42 11.89
C LEU A 449 -3.85 8.20 11.76
N ILE A 450 -4.53 9.06 11.01
CA ILE A 450 -5.98 8.97 10.79
C ILE A 450 -6.23 9.08 9.30
N SER A 451 -7.10 8.23 8.77
CA SER A 451 -7.65 8.39 7.43
C SER A 451 -9.16 8.27 7.41
N ILE A 452 -9.79 9.17 6.66
CA ILE A 452 -11.24 9.30 6.51
C ILE A 452 -11.61 9.07 5.03
N PRO A 453 -11.51 7.84 4.51
CA PRO A 453 -11.62 7.55 3.07
C PRO A 453 -12.92 8.06 2.43
N SER A 454 -14.00 8.04 3.20
CA SER A 454 -15.32 8.53 2.79
C SER A 454 -15.39 10.03 2.45
N VAL A 455 -14.37 10.82 2.79
CA VAL A 455 -14.21 12.22 2.33
C VAL A 455 -13.97 12.29 0.82
N LYS A 456 -13.17 11.36 0.27
CA LYS A 456 -12.83 11.33 -1.16
C LYS A 456 -13.67 10.32 -1.94
N ASP A 457 -14.15 9.28 -1.29
CA ASP A 457 -15.04 8.30 -1.88
C ASP A 457 -16.29 8.07 -1.02
N PRO A 458 -17.41 8.75 -1.33
CA PRO A 458 -18.66 8.60 -0.58
C PRO A 458 -19.20 7.17 -0.53
N SER A 459 -18.76 6.24 -1.41
CA SER A 459 -19.19 4.84 -1.36
C SER A 459 -18.63 4.08 -0.16
N MET A 460 -17.64 4.63 0.54
CA MET A 460 -17.03 4.00 1.71
C MET A 460 -17.90 4.05 2.97
N ALA A 461 -18.98 4.84 2.98
CA ALA A 461 -19.90 4.97 4.11
C ALA A 461 -21.35 5.18 3.64
N PRO A 462 -22.36 4.94 4.50
CA PRO A 462 -23.74 5.27 4.19
C PRO A 462 -23.96 6.77 3.93
N ALA A 463 -25.04 7.11 3.24
CA ALA A 463 -25.39 8.50 2.95
C ALA A 463 -25.52 9.33 4.25
N GLY A 464 -24.90 10.51 4.26
CA GLY A 464 -24.89 11.39 5.45
C GLY A 464 -23.93 10.94 6.56
N LYS A 465 -23.05 9.96 6.30
CA LYS A 465 -22.10 9.42 7.27
C LYS A 465 -20.67 9.45 6.73
N HIS A 466 -19.70 9.30 7.63
CA HIS A 466 -18.31 9.05 7.29
C HIS A 466 -17.81 7.79 8.03
N CYS A 467 -16.78 7.16 7.47
CA CYS A 467 -15.95 6.18 8.14
C CYS A 467 -14.51 6.68 8.24
N LEU A 468 -13.84 6.33 9.33
CA LEU A 468 -12.41 6.51 9.50
C LEU A 468 -11.74 5.28 10.07
N HIS A 469 -10.43 5.21 9.88
CA HIS A 469 -9.56 4.39 10.70
C HIS A 469 -8.38 5.22 11.22
N ALA A 470 -8.12 5.12 12.51
CA ALA A 470 -6.97 5.69 13.19
C ALA A 470 -6.05 4.57 13.67
N TYR A 471 -4.73 4.76 13.58
CA TYR A 471 -3.78 3.71 13.92
C TYR A 471 -2.44 4.21 14.44
N LEU A 472 -1.74 3.31 15.13
CA LEU A 472 -0.36 3.49 15.57
C LEU A 472 0.59 2.85 14.54
N PRO A 473 1.56 3.57 13.96
CA PRO A 473 2.51 3.00 13.01
C PRO A 473 3.61 2.22 13.75
N ALA A 474 3.45 0.91 13.91
CA ALA A 474 4.49 0.01 14.45
C ALA A 474 5.08 0.44 15.82
N THR A 475 4.29 1.06 16.71
CA THR A 475 4.74 1.51 18.04
C THR A 475 4.01 0.82 19.20
N GLU A 476 3.26 -0.27 18.96
CA GLU A 476 2.59 -1.01 20.04
C GLU A 476 3.43 -2.24 20.44
N PRO A 477 3.87 -2.34 21.71
CA PRO A 477 4.68 -3.48 22.15
C PRO A 477 3.85 -4.76 22.25
N TYR A 478 4.21 -5.79 21.47
CA TYR A 478 3.47 -7.07 21.49
C TYR A 478 3.51 -7.79 22.84
N HIS A 479 4.58 -7.63 23.62
CA HIS A 479 4.76 -8.35 24.89
C HIS A 479 3.68 -8.04 25.93
N LEU A 480 3.07 -6.84 25.88
CA LEU A 480 1.93 -6.46 26.73
C LEU A 480 0.70 -7.33 26.48
N TRP A 481 0.58 -7.89 25.28
CA TRP A 481 -0.57 -8.65 24.82
C TRP A 481 -0.35 -10.16 24.84
N LYS A 482 0.91 -10.58 24.84
CA LYS A 482 1.31 -11.98 24.70
C LYS A 482 0.69 -12.82 25.82
N GLY A 483 -0.03 -13.87 25.43
CA GLY A 483 -0.62 -14.84 26.37
C GLY A 483 -1.97 -14.43 26.95
N LEU A 484 -2.48 -13.23 26.67
CA LEU A 484 -3.83 -12.85 27.07
C LEU A 484 -4.89 -13.62 26.26
N ASP A 485 -5.94 -14.08 26.92
CA ASP A 485 -7.15 -14.55 26.24
C ASP A 485 -7.97 -13.33 25.78
N ARG A 486 -8.26 -13.28 24.49
CA ARG A 486 -9.04 -12.19 23.85
C ARG A 486 -10.47 -12.08 24.34
N LYS A 487 -10.96 -13.07 25.08
CA LYS A 487 -12.29 -13.06 25.71
C LYS A 487 -12.24 -12.64 27.19
N SER A 488 -11.05 -12.45 27.75
CA SER A 488 -10.90 -12.17 29.17
C SER A 488 -11.18 -10.69 29.51
N PRO A 489 -11.62 -10.40 30.75
CA PRO A 489 -11.77 -9.02 31.23
C PRO A 489 -10.46 -8.23 31.21
N GLU A 490 -9.32 -8.89 31.45
CA GLU A 490 -7.98 -8.27 31.44
C GLU A 490 -7.63 -7.78 30.03
N TYR A 491 -7.88 -8.59 29.00
CA TYR A 491 -7.69 -8.18 27.62
C TYR A 491 -8.62 -7.01 27.26
N ALA A 492 -9.89 -7.05 27.68
CA ALA A 492 -10.84 -5.98 27.40
C ALA A 492 -10.42 -4.66 28.07
N LYS A 493 -9.95 -4.70 29.32
CA LYS A 493 -9.45 -3.53 30.04
C LYS A 493 -8.21 -2.94 29.37
N LEU A 494 -7.21 -3.77 29.05
CA LEU A 494 -6.00 -3.31 28.35
C LEU A 494 -6.35 -2.73 26.98
N LYS A 495 -7.27 -3.37 26.24
CA LYS A 495 -7.77 -2.87 24.96
C LYS A 495 -8.38 -1.48 25.07
N GLU A 496 -9.22 -1.25 26.07
CA GLU A 496 -9.82 0.07 26.28
C GLU A 496 -8.76 1.12 26.63
N GLU A 497 -7.90 0.83 27.60
CA GLU A 497 -6.82 1.72 28.06
C GLU A 497 -5.89 2.11 26.92
N ARG A 498 -5.36 1.12 26.19
CA ARG A 498 -4.39 1.32 25.12
C ARG A 498 -4.99 2.01 23.90
N SER A 499 -6.31 1.93 23.71
CA SER A 499 -6.99 2.60 22.59
C SER A 499 -7.24 4.09 22.82
N GLN A 500 -7.12 4.59 24.07
CA GLN A 500 -7.46 5.99 24.38
C GLN A 500 -6.61 6.99 23.60
N VAL A 501 -5.35 6.67 23.29
CA VAL A 501 -4.50 7.56 22.49
C VAL A 501 -5.06 7.78 21.08
N LEU A 502 -5.67 6.75 20.48
CA LEU A 502 -6.29 6.84 19.16
C LEU A 502 -7.55 7.71 19.23
N TRP A 503 -8.40 7.50 20.23
CA TRP A 503 -9.56 8.35 20.46
C TRP A 503 -9.17 9.82 20.66
N LYS A 504 -8.21 10.09 21.53
CA LYS A 504 -7.67 11.44 21.76
C LYS A 504 -7.09 12.05 20.49
N GLY A 505 -6.45 11.24 19.65
CA GLY A 505 -5.99 11.68 18.34
C GLY A 505 -7.17 12.14 17.47
N VAL A 506 -8.22 11.32 17.36
CA VAL A 506 -9.40 11.69 16.57
C VAL A 506 -10.13 12.90 17.15
N GLU A 507 -10.21 13.04 18.47
CA GLU A 507 -10.81 14.21 19.16
C GLU A 507 -10.09 15.52 18.85
N LYS A 508 -8.77 15.49 18.54
CA LYS A 508 -8.07 16.69 18.07
C LYS A 508 -8.55 17.18 16.70
N ILE A 509 -9.19 16.30 15.91
CA ILE A 509 -9.72 16.61 14.58
C ILE A 509 -11.23 16.84 14.63
N ILE A 510 -11.95 15.96 15.34
CA ILE A 510 -13.40 15.98 15.50
C ILE A 510 -13.70 15.89 17.01
N PRO A 511 -13.77 17.04 17.73
CA PRO A 511 -13.84 17.07 19.20
C PRO A 511 -14.98 16.28 19.82
N ASP A 512 -16.12 16.18 19.14
CA ASP A 512 -17.33 15.49 19.58
C ASP A 512 -17.49 14.10 18.96
N ILE A 513 -16.43 13.52 18.38
CA ILE A 513 -16.47 12.23 17.64
C ILE A 513 -17.15 11.10 18.41
N ARG A 514 -16.94 11.03 19.73
CA ARG A 514 -17.53 9.97 20.56
C ARG A 514 -19.05 10.00 20.56
N SER A 515 -19.65 11.20 20.51
CA SER A 515 -21.10 11.37 20.44
C SER A 515 -21.66 11.12 19.04
N ARG A 516 -20.82 11.28 18.00
CA ARG A 516 -21.15 11.03 16.60
C ARG A 516 -21.01 9.56 16.20
N ALA A 517 -20.22 8.79 16.94
CA ALA A 517 -19.89 7.41 16.64
C ALA A 517 -21.14 6.52 16.77
N GLU A 518 -21.54 5.89 15.67
CA GLU A 518 -22.61 4.89 15.65
C GLU A 518 -22.05 3.49 15.92
N MET A 519 -20.79 3.28 15.53
CA MET A 519 -20.05 2.07 15.82
C MET A 519 -18.56 2.36 15.89
N SER A 520 -17.87 1.63 16.75
CA SER A 520 -16.42 1.67 16.86
C SER A 520 -15.83 0.29 17.09
N PHE A 521 -14.68 0.02 16.47
CA PHE A 521 -13.97 -1.24 16.60
C PHE A 521 -12.50 -0.98 16.85
N VAL A 522 -11.93 -1.65 17.85
CA VAL A 522 -10.49 -1.55 18.14
C VAL A 522 -9.80 -2.85 17.74
N GLY A 523 -8.75 -2.73 16.92
CA GLY A 523 -7.82 -3.80 16.57
C GLY A 523 -6.58 -3.73 17.44
N THR A 524 -6.18 -4.85 18.03
CA THR A 524 -4.99 -4.98 18.89
C THR A 524 -3.93 -5.87 18.24
N PRO A 525 -2.70 -5.94 18.77
CA PRO A 525 -1.68 -6.88 18.27
C PRO A 525 -2.16 -8.33 18.10
N LEU A 526 -2.92 -8.88 19.06
CA LEU A 526 -3.54 -10.21 18.93
C LEU A 526 -4.66 -10.28 17.87
N THR A 527 -5.28 -9.13 17.55
CA THR A 527 -6.25 -9.02 16.45
C THR A 527 -5.53 -9.13 15.11
N HIS A 528 -4.46 -8.37 14.93
CA HIS A 528 -3.63 -8.39 13.73
C HIS A 528 -2.97 -9.76 13.53
N GLU A 529 -2.43 -10.37 14.60
CA GLU A 529 -1.88 -11.73 14.55
C GLU A 529 -2.90 -12.77 14.09
N ARG A 530 -4.15 -12.70 14.57
CA ARG A 530 -5.21 -13.64 14.14
C ARG A 530 -5.61 -13.44 12.69
N TYR A 531 -5.91 -12.20 12.30
CA TYR A 531 -6.52 -11.92 10.99
C TYR A 531 -5.49 -11.93 9.86
N LEU A 532 -4.29 -11.39 10.11
CA LEU A 532 -3.21 -11.36 9.13
C LEU A 532 -2.36 -12.63 9.15
N ARG A 533 -2.47 -13.44 10.21
CA ARG A 533 -1.64 -14.63 10.45
C ARG A 533 -0.15 -14.32 10.34
N ARG A 534 0.22 -13.13 10.80
CA ARG A 534 1.60 -12.65 10.88
C ARG A 534 2.09 -12.81 12.30
N ALA A 535 3.28 -13.37 12.44
CA ALA A 535 3.96 -13.46 13.74
C ALA A 535 3.90 -12.12 14.49
N ARG A 536 3.32 -12.14 15.70
CA ARG A 536 3.18 -10.98 16.59
C ARG A 536 2.32 -9.83 16.02
N GLY A 537 1.59 -10.05 14.93
CA GLY A 537 0.81 -9.00 14.28
C GLY A 537 1.66 -7.80 13.87
N SER A 538 2.90 -8.03 13.41
CA SER A 538 3.83 -6.95 13.06
C SER A 538 3.68 -6.46 11.61
N TYR A 539 4.27 -5.29 11.32
CA TYR A 539 4.39 -4.75 9.97
C TYR A 539 5.31 -5.59 9.06
N GLY A 540 6.30 -6.27 9.65
CA GLY A 540 7.27 -7.08 8.92
C GLY A 540 8.67 -6.96 9.51
N PRO A 541 9.71 -7.26 8.72
CA PRO A 541 11.09 -7.14 9.16
C PRO A 541 11.54 -5.68 9.30
N ALA A 542 12.46 -5.42 10.23
CA ALA A 542 12.99 -4.09 10.57
C ALA A 542 14.50 -3.98 10.28
N PHE A 543 14.91 -4.24 9.04
CA PHE A 543 16.33 -4.17 8.67
C PHE A 543 16.82 -2.72 8.67
N LYS A 544 17.81 -2.42 9.51
CA LYS A 544 18.43 -1.09 9.56
C LYS A 544 19.42 -0.90 8.41
N ALA A 545 19.34 0.25 7.77
CA ALA A 545 20.28 0.66 6.74
C ALA A 545 21.73 0.63 7.25
N GLY A 546 22.63 0.03 6.46
CA GLY A 546 24.04 -0.11 6.79
C GLY A 546 24.39 -1.26 7.74
N GLU A 547 23.41 -1.90 8.39
CA GLU A 547 23.63 -3.08 9.24
C GLU A 547 23.34 -4.39 8.50
N ALA A 548 22.32 -4.38 7.62
CA ALA A 548 21.97 -5.52 6.79
C ALA A 548 21.38 -5.05 5.45
N LEU A 549 21.61 -5.81 4.37
CA LEU A 549 20.91 -5.61 3.11
C LEU A 549 19.48 -6.13 3.24
N PHE A 550 18.52 -5.45 2.61
CA PHE A 550 17.21 -6.02 2.42
C PHE A 550 17.37 -7.34 1.66
N PRO A 551 16.74 -8.42 2.12
CA PRO A 551 16.86 -9.70 1.47
C PRO A 551 16.48 -9.60 -0.01
N GLY A 552 17.32 -10.13 -0.91
CA GLY A 552 17.09 -10.18 -2.35
C GLY A 552 16.54 -11.51 -2.85
N GLU A 553 16.27 -11.67 -4.16
CA GLU A 553 15.78 -12.93 -4.76
C GLU A 553 16.69 -14.15 -4.49
N SER A 554 17.98 -13.94 -4.23
CA SER A 554 18.95 -14.98 -3.83
C SER A 554 19.03 -15.21 -2.32
N SER A 555 18.59 -14.22 -1.52
CA SER A 555 18.26 -14.48 -0.13
C SER A 555 16.97 -15.30 -0.14
N ARG A 556 16.92 -16.34 0.67
CA ARG A 556 15.74 -17.22 0.69
C ARG A 556 14.51 -16.54 1.31
N ILE A 557 14.66 -15.28 1.72
CA ILE A 557 13.63 -14.41 2.29
C ILE A 557 12.79 -13.70 1.19
N PHE A 558 13.18 -13.73 -0.09
CA PHE A 558 12.25 -13.43 -1.18
C PHE A 558 11.48 -14.68 -1.60
N TYR A 559 10.18 -14.58 -1.43
CA TYR A 559 9.24 -15.67 -1.61
C TYR A 559 9.07 -16.07 -3.07
N LEU A 560 9.82 -17.09 -3.49
CA LEU A 560 9.57 -17.92 -4.65
C LEU A 560 10.30 -19.26 -4.46
N PHE A 561 9.62 -20.35 -4.07
CA PHE A 561 10.29 -21.66 -4.01
C PHE A 561 10.31 -22.31 -5.39
N GLN A 562 11.39 -22.05 -6.14
CA GLN A 562 12.00 -23.07 -6.97
C GLN A 562 13.43 -22.68 -7.32
N TYR A 563 14.42 -23.37 -6.71
CA TYR A 563 15.56 -24.01 -7.39
C TYR A 563 16.47 -24.62 -6.31
N PHE A 564 16.32 -25.93 -6.08
CA PHE A 564 17.40 -26.75 -5.51
C PHE A 564 17.93 -27.60 -6.66
N HIS A 565 19.10 -27.23 -7.20
CA HIS A 565 19.91 -28.13 -8.00
C HIS A 565 21.29 -28.24 -7.32
N GLN A 566 21.57 -29.45 -6.86
CA GLN A 566 22.89 -30.09 -6.80
C GLN A 566 24.06 -29.30 -6.17
N LEU A 567 24.31 -29.56 -4.89
CA LEU A 567 25.67 -29.66 -4.36
C LEU A 567 26.08 -31.14 -4.47
N ALA A 568 26.69 -31.51 -5.59
CA ALA A 568 27.53 -32.69 -5.71
C ALA A 568 28.16 -32.67 -7.11
N GLU A 569 29.41 -32.20 -7.19
CA GLU A 569 30.53 -32.91 -7.83
C GLU A 569 31.75 -32.00 -7.79
N GLY A 570 32.70 -32.33 -6.93
CA GLY A 570 34.07 -31.90 -7.13
C GLY A 570 34.64 -32.73 -8.27
N HIS A 571 35.19 -32.07 -9.27
CA HIS A 571 36.35 -32.59 -9.97
C HIS A 571 37.22 -31.44 -10.48
N GLU A 572 38.50 -31.60 -10.20
CA GLU A 572 39.64 -30.84 -10.68
C GLU A 572 39.70 -30.81 -12.21
N GLY A 573 40.30 -29.73 -12.75
CA GLY A 573 41.10 -29.85 -13.97
C GLY A 573 40.59 -29.13 -15.24
N SER A 574 41.06 -27.89 -15.41
CA SER A 574 41.70 -27.39 -16.65
C SER A 574 40.85 -27.07 -17.91
N PRO A 575 41.40 -26.24 -18.84
CA PRO A 575 40.71 -25.05 -19.33
C PRO A 575 40.39 -25.01 -20.84
N GLY A 576 39.50 -24.08 -21.21
CA GLY A 576 39.49 -23.39 -22.50
C GLY A 576 38.69 -24.02 -23.63
N VAL A 577 37.91 -23.18 -24.33
CA VAL A 577 38.09 -22.77 -25.74
C VAL A 577 36.74 -22.36 -26.36
N SER A 578 36.78 -21.17 -26.98
CA SER A 578 35.86 -20.50 -27.93
C SER A 578 34.45 -20.14 -27.49
#